data_AF-A0A8J5MPL1-F1
#
_entry.id   AF-A0A8J5MPL1-F1
#
_cell.length_a   1.000
_cell.length_b   1.000
_cell.length_c   1.000
_cell.angle_alpha   90.00
_cell.angle_beta   90.00
_cell.angle_gamma   90.00
#
_symmetry.space_group_name_H-M   'P 1'
#
loop_
_entity.id
_entity.type
_entity.pdbx_description
1 polymer ?
#
loop_
_entity_poly.entity_id
_entity_poly.type
_entity_poly.pdbx_seq_one_letter_code
_entity_poly.pdbx_strand_id
1 'polypeptide(L)'
;MDPRFKLAWIPCEELLKEKISKIVDLIIAESTKDYKEKVQKEEIQENELSMSINQDKDGIIAKRPCLFAYMPPPGPSMASPSTNYTTVVKTEFETYLEEGVLLFDVNPLKYWRDIQNFKILRQLAKSILGCCATSAPSERVFSKAGNFYTPERAKLSPEIFRALMMVKCNSDIWVLGLYF
;
A
#
# COMPACT_ATOMS: atom_id res chain seq x y z
N MET A 1 -3.28 4.84 -12.34
CA MET A 1 -3.88 5.77 -13.31
C MET A 1 -5.18 5.20 -13.83
N ASP A 2 -6.18 6.02 -14.14
CA ASP A 2 -7.40 5.53 -14.79
C ASP A 2 -7.18 5.52 -16.33
N PRO A 3 -7.29 4.37 -17.00
CA PRO A 3 -7.07 4.24 -18.45
C PRO A 3 -8.13 4.98 -19.29
N ARG A 4 -9.23 5.40 -18.68
CA ARG A 4 -10.30 6.17 -19.34
C ARG A 4 -10.04 7.67 -19.39
N PHE A 5 -9.18 8.20 -18.53
CA PHE A 5 -8.99 9.65 -18.40
C PHE A 5 -7.56 10.12 -18.71
N LYS A 6 -6.55 9.25 -18.54
CA LYS A 6 -5.11 9.54 -18.79
C LYS A 6 -4.76 11.02 -18.55
N LEU A 7 -4.21 11.71 -19.55
CA LEU A 7 -3.93 13.15 -19.52
C LEU A 7 -4.78 13.94 -20.54
N ALA A 8 -5.87 13.35 -21.04
CA ALA A 8 -6.73 13.98 -22.05
C ALA A 8 -7.42 15.27 -21.54
N TRP A 9 -7.39 15.52 -20.24
CA TRP A 9 -7.93 16.71 -19.58
C TRP A 9 -6.92 17.89 -19.51
N ILE A 10 -5.67 17.71 -19.96
CA ILE A 10 -4.64 18.76 -19.97
C ILE A 10 -4.49 19.32 -21.39
N PRO A 11 -4.95 20.55 -21.66
CA PRO A 11 -4.99 21.10 -23.02
C PRO A 11 -3.66 21.69 -23.53
N CYS A 12 -2.64 21.86 -22.66
CA CYS A 12 -1.39 22.55 -23.01
C CYS A 12 -0.19 21.60 -22.94
N GLU A 13 0.53 21.44 -24.05
CA GLU A 13 1.69 20.54 -24.15
C GLU A 13 2.85 20.91 -23.21
N GLU A 14 3.07 22.20 -22.97
CA GLU A 14 4.15 22.66 -22.11
C GLU A 14 3.86 22.32 -20.63
N LEU A 15 2.63 22.54 -20.19
CA LEU A 15 2.14 22.11 -18.88
C LEU A 15 2.09 20.58 -18.75
N LEU A 16 1.88 19.88 -19.86
CA LEU A 16 1.84 18.42 -19.90
C LEU A 16 3.21 17.84 -19.56
N LYS A 17 4.29 18.34 -20.17
CA LYS A 17 5.67 17.90 -19.87
C LYS A 17 6.06 18.16 -18.42
N GLU A 18 5.75 19.35 -17.89
CA GLU A 18 6.05 19.69 -16.49
C GLU A 18 5.29 18.79 -15.51
N LYS A 19 4.00 18.55 -15.77
CA LYS A 19 3.16 17.66 -14.94
C LYS A 19 3.60 16.21 -15.04
N ILE A 20 4.01 15.73 -16.21
CA ILE A 20 4.58 14.38 -16.37
C ILE A 20 5.80 14.21 -15.46
N SER A 21 6.74 15.17 -15.47
CA SER A 21 7.92 15.11 -14.60
C SER A 21 7.52 14.99 -13.13
N LYS A 22 6.63 15.87 -12.67
CA LYS A 22 6.13 15.85 -11.28
C LYS A 22 5.44 14.53 -10.93
N ILE A 23 4.65 13.96 -11.84
CA ILE A 23 3.97 12.68 -11.63
C ILE A 23 5.00 11.54 -11.53
N VAL A 24 6.01 11.52 -12.39
CA VAL A 24 7.08 10.50 -12.35
C VAL A 24 7.84 10.58 -11.02
N ASP A 25 8.19 11.79 -10.56
CA ASP A 25 8.86 11.99 -9.27
C ASP A 25 7.98 11.48 -8.10
N LEU A 26 6.68 11.74 -8.14
CA LEU A 26 5.72 11.22 -7.15
C LEU A 26 5.61 9.70 -7.18
N ILE A 27 5.59 9.09 -8.37
CA ILE A 27 5.55 7.62 -8.52
C ILE A 27 6.80 7.00 -7.90
N ILE A 28 7.97 7.59 -8.15
CA ILE A 28 9.24 7.13 -7.59
C ILE A 28 9.21 7.27 -6.06
N ALA A 29 8.78 8.43 -5.53
CA ALA A 29 8.65 8.62 -4.10
C ALA A 29 7.72 7.58 -3.46
N GLU A 30 6.57 7.30 -4.06
CA GLU A 30 5.60 6.32 -3.56
C GLU A 30 6.17 4.89 -3.57
N SER A 31 6.87 4.51 -4.64
CA SER A 31 7.51 3.19 -4.74
C SER A 31 8.58 2.94 -3.66
N THR A 32 9.22 3.99 -3.15
CA THR A 32 10.21 3.88 -2.05
C THR A 32 9.59 3.80 -0.66
N LYS A 33 8.32 4.22 -0.49
CA LYS A 33 7.61 4.15 0.79
C LYS A 33 7.24 2.72 1.17
N ASP A 34 6.85 1.91 0.18
CA ASP A 34 6.53 0.48 0.35
C ASP A 34 7.69 -0.31 0.99
N TYR A 35 8.95 0.10 0.76
CA TYR A 35 10.12 -0.51 1.39
C TYR A 35 10.29 -0.09 2.85
N LYS A 36 10.05 1.19 3.19
CA LYS A 36 10.18 1.71 4.57
C LYS A 36 9.07 1.20 5.50
N GLU A 37 7.83 1.09 5.02
CA GLU A 37 6.72 0.56 5.84
C GLU A 37 6.82 -0.96 6.08
N LYS A 38 7.39 -1.73 5.15
CA LYS A 38 7.66 -3.17 5.35
C LYS A 38 8.71 -3.41 6.44
N VAL A 39 9.81 -2.65 6.41
CA VAL A 39 10.87 -2.73 7.42
C VAL A 39 10.35 -2.34 8.81
N GLN A 40 9.50 -1.32 8.91
CA GLN A 40 8.91 -0.89 10.19
C GLN A 40 7.89 -1.90 10.75
N LYS A 41 7.13 -2.60 9.91
CA LYS A 41 6.16 -3.63 10.37
C LYS A 41 6.86 -4.89 10.89
N GLU A 42 8.01 -5.26 10.34
CA GLU A 42 8.84 -6.37 10.85
C GLU A 42 9.50 -6.02 12.19
N GLU A 43 9.97 -4.78 12.39
CA GLU A 43 10.53 -4.29 13.66
C GLU A 43 9.51 -4.22 14.81
N ILE A 44 8.23 -3.96 14.53
CA ILE A 44 7.17 -3.95 15.55
C ILE A 44 6.84 -5.37 16.02
N GLN A 45 6.90 -6.37 15.14
CA GLN A 45 6.60 -7.77 15.46
C GLN A 45 7.69 -8.41 16.34
N GLU A 46 8.97 -8.08 16.14
CA GLU A 46 10.07 -8.55 17.00
C GLU A 46 10.09 -7.84 18.37
N ASN A 47 9.65 -6.58 18.43
CA ASN A 47 9.56 -5.82 19.67
C ASN A 47 8.43 -6.28 20.59
N GLU A 48 7.29 -6.76 20.05
CA GLU A 48 6.22 -7.32 20.88
C GLU A 48 6.61 -8.67 21.51
N LEU A 49 7.39 -9.50 20.81
CA LEU A 49 7.82 -10.81 21.31
C LEU A 49 8.91 -10.69 22.41
N SER A 50 9.78 -9.69 22.29
CA SER A 50 10.87 -9.45 23.25
C SER A 50 10.44 -8.82 24.58
N MET A 51 9.23 -8.25 24.67
CA MET A 51 8.67 -7.75 25.94
C MET A 51 8.19 -8.85 26.91
N SER A 52 8.23 -10.12 26.52
CA SER A 52 7.70 -11.23 27.33
C SER A 52 8.72 -12.10 28.07
N ILE A 53 10.03 -11.85 27.90
CA ILE A 53 11.10 -12.61 28.57
C ILE A 53 12.08 -11.62 29.19
N ASN A 54 11.94 -11.31 30.48
CA ASN A 54 13.07 -10.93 31.36
C ASN A 54 12.57 -10.86 32.81
N GLN A 55 12.65 -12.00 33.51
CA GLN A 55 12.89 -12.00 34.94
C GLN A 55 14.32 -12.48 35.19
N ASP A 56 15.02 -11.70 36.02
CA ASP A 56 16.10 -12.09 36.94
C ASP A 56 17.58 -12.21 36.48
N LYS A 57 18.38 -11.31 37.09
CA LYS A 57 19.67 -11.50 37.82
C LYS A 57 21.02 -11.21 37.14
N ASP A 58 21.63 -10.13 37.65
CA ASP A 58 23.00 -9.94 38.14
C ASP A 58 24.21 -10.60 37.44
N GLY A 59 25.15 -9.74 36.99
CA GLY A 59 26.59 -10.01 37.11
C GLY A 59 27.43 -10.11 35.82
N ILE A 60 28.51 -9.32 35.79
CA ILE A 60 29.74 -9.45 34.99
C ILE A 60 29.64 -8.99 33.52
N ILE A 61 30.23 -7.81 33.27
CA ILE A 61 30.52 -7.28 31.93
C ILE A 61 31.70 -8.06 31.34
N ALA A 62 31.39 -9.09 30.54
CA ALA A 62 32.33 -9.59 29.54
C ALA A 62 32.06 -8.84 28.23
N LYS A 63 33.07 -8.12 27.72
CA LYS A 63 33.01 -7.43 26.42
C LYS A 63 32.68 -8.44 25.32
N ARG A 64 31.42 -8.50 24.91
CA ARG A 64 31.02 -9.23 23.71
C ARG A 64 31.63 -8.49 22.51
N PRO A 65 32.24 -9.18 21.53
CA PRO A 65 32.62 -8.52 20.29
C PRO A 65 31.35 -7.94 19.67
N CYS A 66 31.41 -6.68 19.25
CA CYS A 66 30.28 -6.06 18.56
C CYS A 66 29.93 -6.94 17.35
N LEU A 67 28.63 -7.20 17.17
CA LEU A 67 28.08 -8.07 16.11
C LEU A 67 28.62 -7.71 14.70
N PHE A 68 29.06 -6.47 14.52
CA PHE A 68 29.59 -5.92 13.27
C PHE A 68 31.09 -6.16 13.05
N ALA A 69 31.82 -6.82 13.96
CA ALA A 69 33.26 -7.06 13.81
C ALA A 69 33.64 -7.91 12.58
N TYR A 70 32.69 -8.67 12.03
CA TYR A 70 32.87 -9.46 10.81
C TYR A 70 32.45 -8.73 9.52
N MET A 71 31.92 -7.50 9.62
CA MET A 71 31.46 -6.77 8.44
C MET A 71 32.64 -6.05 7.78
N PRO A 72 32.91 -6.29 6.48
CA PRO A 72 34.00 -5.61 5.79
C PRO A 72 33.75 -4.09 5.80
N PRO A 73 34.79 -3.27 5.98
CA PRO A 73 34.67 -1.82 6.07
C PRO A 73 34.03 -1.27 4.79
N PRO A 74 33.23 -0.18 4.88
CA PRO A 74 32.56 0.39 3.73
C PRO A 74 33.62 0.77 2.69
N GLY A 75 33.64 0.03 1.59
CA GLY A 75 34.49 0.30 0.44
C GLY A 75 34.17 1.67 -0.16
N PRO A 76 35.07 2.21 -1.00
CA PRO A 76 34.93 3.53 -1.57
C PRO A 76 33.63 3.62 -2.39
N SER A 77 32.73 4.49 -1.91
CA SER A 77 31.67 5.18 -2.63
C SER A 77 31.00 4.38 -3.76
N MET A 78 29.93 3.69 -3.39
CA MET A 78 28.93 3.19 -4.32
C MET A 78 28.39 4.38 -5.14
N ALA A 79 28.82 4.49 -6.39
CA ALA A 79 28.04 5.19 -7.40
C ALA A 79 26.66 4.52 -7.46
N SER A 80 25.64 5.26 -7.03
CA SER A 80 24.25 4.84 -6.93
C SER A 80 23.75 4.21 -8.24
N PRO A 81 23.14 3.01 -8.24
CA PRO A 81 22.45 2.46 -9.41
C PRO A 81 21.11 3.17 -9.73
N SER A 82 20.90 4.40 -9.24
CA SER A 82 19.60 5.09 -9.21
C SER A 82 19.10 5.54 -10.59
N THR A 83 19.97 5.72 -11.58
CA THR A 83 19.58 6.26 -12.90
C THR A 83 18.71 5.29 -13.71
N ASN A 84 18.89 3.98 -13.53
CA ASN A 84 18.18 2.97 -14.31
C ASN A 84 16.69 2.89 -13.92
N TYR A 85 16.37 2.98 -12.62
CA TYR A 85 14.99 2.84 -12.14
C TYR A 85 14.10 4.01 -12.59
N THR A 86 14.59 5.25 -12.44
CA THR A 86 13.89 6.45 -12.91
C THR A 86 13.59 6.39 -14.41
N THR A 87 14.55 5.92 -15.20
CA THR A 87 14.40 5.78 -16.64
C THR A 87 13.34 4.73 -16.98
N VAL A 88 13.35 3.57 -16.30
CA VAL A 88 12.34 2.53 -16.49
C VAL A 88 10.93 3.04 -16.15
N VAL A 89 10.75 3.71 -15.01
CA VAL A 89 9.45 4.29 -14.61
C VAL A 89 8.97 5.30 -15.65
N LYS A 90 9.85 6.19 -16.11
CA LYS A 90 9.52 7.19 -17.12
C LYS A 90 9.09 6.54 -18.44
N THR A 91 9.85 5.56 -18.93
CA THR A 91 9.51 4.84 -20.17
C THR A 91 8.20 4.06 -20.06
N GLU A 92 7.95 3.40 -18.93
CA GLU A 92 6.70 2.67 -18.67
C GLU A 92 5.50 3.63 -18.70
N PHE A 93 5.67 4.82 -18.11
CA PHE A 93 4.66 5.86 -18.06
C PHE A 93 4.38 6.50 -19.42
N GLU A 94 5.41 6.85 -20.18
CA GLU A 94 5.28 7.38 -21.54
C GLU A 94 4.59 6.38 -22.46
N THR A 95 5.00 5.10 -22.43
CA THR A 95 4.35 4.02 -23.20
C THR A 95 2.86 3.88 -22.84
N TYR A 96 2.51 3.98 -21.56
CA TYR A 96 1.11 3.95 -21.13
C TYR A 96 0.32 5.17 -21.62
N LEU A 97 0.93 6.35 -21.74
CA LEU A 97 0.26 7.55 -22.26
C LEU A 97 0.02 7.48 -23.77
N GLU A 98 0.93 6.84 -24.51
CA GLU A 98 0.79 6.62 -25.96
C GLU A 98 -0.31 5.62 -26.31
N GLU A 99 -0.58 4.66 -25.42
CA GLU A 99 -1.69 3.73 -25.59
C GLU A 99 -3.02 4.50 -25.68
N GLY A 100 -3.98 4.02 -26.46
CA GLY A 100 -5.28 4.67 -26.61
C GLY A 100 -6.04 4.80 -25.28
N VAL A 101 -6.96 5.78 -25.20
CA VAL A 101 -7.90 5.90 -24.08
C VAL A 101 -8.98 4.82 -24.22
N LEU A 102 -9.30 4.13 -23.11
CA LEU A 102 -10.35 3.11 -23.11
C LEU A 102 -11.75 3.73 -23.08
N LEU A 103 -12.73 2.96 -23.56
CA LEU A 103 -14.15 3.32 -23.46
C LEU A 103 -14.57 3.44 -21.98
N PHE A 104 -15.51 4.35 -21.72
CA PHE A 104 -15.98 4.66 -20.36
C PHE A 104 -16.58 3.47 -19.61
N ASP A 105 -17.16 2.52 -20.35
CA ASP A 105 -17.85 1.34 -19.82
C ASP A 105 -16.88 0.23 -19.36
N VAL A 106 -15.58 0.36 -19.67
CA VAL A 106 -14.58 -0.62 -19.22
C VAL A 106 -14.28 -0.43 -17.74
N ASN A 107 -14.36 -1.53 -16.98
CA ASN A 107 -13.93 -1.51 -15.58
C ASN A 107 -12.40 -1.33 -15.48
N PRO A 108 -11.91 -0.22 -14.91
CA PRO A 108 -10.49 0.08 -14.87
C PRO A 108 -9.71 -0.92 -14.00
N LEU A 109 -10.31 -1.46 -12.94
CA LEU A 109 -9.67 -2.47 -12.10
C LEU A 109 -9.49 -3.80 -12.82
N LYS A 110 -10.40 -4.15 -13.75
CA LYS A 110 -10.29 -5.33 -14.59
C LYS A 110 -9.17 -5.16 -15.63
N TYR A 111 -9.11 -3.99 -16.27
CA TYR A 111 -8.01 -3.64 -17.18
C TYR A 111 -6.62 -3.82 -16.53
N TRP A 112 -6.42 -3.23 -15.34
CA TRP A 112 -5.16 -3.36 -14.61
C TRP A 112 -4.89 -4.78 -14.10
N ARG A 113 -5.90 -5.65 -14.01
CA ARG A 113 -5.71 -7.07 -13.66
C ARG A 113 -5.16 -7.86 -14.84
N ASP A 114 -5.70 -7.62 -16.03
CA ASP A 114 -5.42 -8.41 -17.22
C ASP A 114 -4.09 -7.99 -17.88
N ILE A 115 -3.66 -6.74 -17.71
CA ILE A 115 -2.41 -6.24 -18.31
C ILE A 115 -1.17 -6.66 -17.49
N GLN A 116 -0.17 -7.20 -18.18
CA GLN A 116 1.09 -7.66 -17.58
C GLN A 116 2.30 -6.76 -17.88
N ASN A 117 2.19 -5.91 -18.91
CA ASN A 117 3.29 -5.12 -19.44
C ASN A 117 3.71 -3.98 -18.51
N PHE A 118 2.78 -3.49 -17.69
CA PHE A 118 2.98 -2.36 -16.79
C PHE A 118 3.04 -2.83 -15.34
N LYS A 119 4.22 -3.18 -14.82
CA LYS A 119 4.34 -3.73 -13.45
C LYS A 119 4.21 -2.64 -12.39
N ILE A 120 4.91 -1.51 -12.58
CA ILE A 120 4.99 -0.44 -11.59
C ILE A 120 3.67 0.34 -11.57
N LEU A 121 3.17 0.70 -12.76
CA LEU A 121 1.92 1.44 -12.87
C LEU A 121 0.72 0.62 -12.41
N ARG A 122 0.72 -0.69 -12.63
CA ARG A 122 -0.35 -1.58 -12.14
C ARG A 122 -0.40 -1.63 -10.63
N GLN A 123 0.75 -1.74 -9.95
CA GLN A 123 0.77 -1.76 -8.48
C GLN A 123 0.20 -0.46 -7.92
N LEU A 124 0.61 0.67 -8.48
CA LEU A 124 0.12 1.99 -8.09
C LEU A 124 -1.35 2.21 -8.50
N ALA A 125 -1.78 1.71 -9.65
CA ALA A 125 -3.18 1.80 -10.06
C ALA A 125 -4.10 1.01 -9.12
N LYS A 126 -3.66 -0.16 -8.64
CA LYS A 126 -4.42 -0.95 -7.66
C LYS A 126 -4.58 -0.23 -6.32
N SER A 127 -3.55 0.43 -5.81
CA SER A 127 -3.64 1.18 -4.54
C SER A 127 -4.55 2.41 -4.67
N ILE A 128 -4.37 3.20 -5.73
CA ILE A 128 -5.14 4.44 -5.93
C ILE A 128 -6.61 4.13 -6.26
N LEU A 129 -6.88 3.22 -7.21
CA LEU A 129 -8.25 2.91 -7.63
C LEU A 129 -8.99 2.01 -6.63
N GLY A 130 -8.25 1.27 -5.80
CA GLY A 130 -8.84 0.48 -4.71
C GLY A 130 -9.29 1.33 -3.53
N CYS A 131 -8.78 2.55 -3.40
CA CYS A 131 -9.20 3.48 -2.36
C CYS A 131 -10.59 4.03 -2.67
N CYS A 132 -11.46 4.04 -1.66
CA CYS A 132 -12.76 4.66 -1.77
C CYS A 132 -12.60 6.19 -1.80
N ALA A 133 -13.20 6.85 -2.78
CA ALA A 133 -13.14 8.31 -2.91
C ALA A 133 -13.93 9.07 -1.82
N THR A 134 -14.81 8.38 -1.09
CA THR A 134 -15.71 8.97 -0.10
C THR A 134 -15.71 8.17 1.21
N SER A 135 -16.13 8.80 2.30
CA SER A 135 -16.38 8.16 3.60
C SER A 135 -17.66 7.32 3.64
N ALA A 136 -18.47 7.31 2.58
CA ALA A 136 -19.75 6.57 2.57
C ALA A 136 -19.63 5.08 2.94
N PRO A 137 -18.56 4.34 2.55
CA PRO A 137 -18.37 2.96 2.99
C PRO A 137 -18.12 2.84 4.51
N SER A 138 -17.33 3.74 5.11
CA SER A 138 -17.10 3.73 6.56
C SER A 138 -18.35 4.15 7.32
N GLU A 139 -19.10 5.15 6.83
CA GLU A 139 -20.40 5.54 7.39
C GLU A 139 -21.42 4.39 7.36
N ARG A 140 -21.45 3.58 6.30
CA ARG A 140 -22.28 2.38 6.23
C ARG A 140 -21.90 1.36 7.30
N VAL A 141 -20.61 1.19 7.57
CA VAL A 141 -20.11 0.34 8.67
C VAL A 141 -20.53 0.91 10.03
N PHE A 142 -20.41 2.22 10.24
CA PHE A 142 -20.84 2.87 11.48
C PHE A 142 -22.36 2.83 11.70
N SER A 143 -23.14 2.98 10.64
CA SER A 143 -24.59 2.82 10.69
C SER A 143 -24.97 1.40 11.11
N LYS A 144 -24.32 0.37 10.54
CA LYS A 144 -24.49 -1.03 10.97
C LYS A 144 -24.05 -1.23 12.43
N ALA A 145 -22.96 -0.60 12.85
CA ALA A 145 -22.48 -0.63 14.23
C ALA A 145 -23.50 -0.06 15.22
N GLY A 146 -24.23 1.00 14.83
CA GLY A 146 -25.28 1.61 15.65
C GLY A 146 -26.38 0.63 16.10
N ASN A 147 -26.66 -0.40 15.29
CA ASN A 147 -27.62 -1.44 15.66
C ASN A 147 -27.15 -2.34 16.81
N PHE A 148 -25.83 -2.47 17.00
CA PHE A 148 -25.25 -3.26 18.08
C PHE A 148 -25.00 -2.42 19.34
N TYR A 149 -24.74 -1.11 19.16
CA TYR A 149 -24.45 -0.16 20.23
C TYR A 149 -25.72 0.49 20.80
N THR A 150 -26.67 -0.34 21.24
CA THR A 150 -27.87 0.12 21.97
C THR A 150 -27.61 0.15 23.48
N PRO A 151 -28.23 1.06 24.26
CA PRO A 151 -28.03 1.15 25.71
C PRO A 151 -28.35 -0.16 26.45
N GLU A 152 -29.25 -0.98 25.93
CA GLU A 152 -29.60 -2.31 26.48
C GLU A 152 -28.51 -3.38 26.26
N ARG A 153 -27.60 -3.16 25.30
CA ARG A 153 -26.49 -4.08 24.94
C ARG A 153 -25.11 -3.50 25.29
N ALA A 154 -25.05 -2.53 26.22
CA ALA A 154 -23.83 -1.80 26.58
C ALA A 154 -22.72 -2.62 27.29
N LYS A 155 -22.88 -3.94 27.46
CA LYS A 155 -21.90 -4.83 28.11
C LYS A 155 -21.05 -5.64 27.14
N LEU A 156 -21.07 -5.32 25.85
CA LEU A 156 -20.29 -6.05 24.85
C LEU A 156 -18.81 -5.68 24.94
N SER A 157 -17.92 -6.67 25.02
CA SER A 157 -16.48 -6.38 24.97
C SER A 157 -16.08 -5.90 23.56
N PRO A 158 -15.02 -5.09 23.43
CA PRO A 158 -14.56 -4.58 22.13
C PRO A 158 -14.19 -5.70 21.14
N GLU A 159 -13.66 -6.81 21.67
CA GLU A 159 -13.25 -7.98 20.91
C GLU A 159 -14.45 -8.69 20.27
N ILE A 160 -15.51 -8.92 21.06
CA ILE A 160 -16.73 -9.57 20.57
C ILE A 160 -17.46 -8.67 19.58
N PHE A 161 -17.48 -7.35 19.84
CA PHE A 161 -18.03 -6.38 18.90
C PHE A 161 -17.30 -6.40 17.55
N ARG A 162 -15.97 -6.40 17.56
CA ARG A 162 -15.16 -6.51 16.34
C ARG A 162 -15.47 -7.79 15.57
N ALA A 163 -15.57 -8.93 16.26
CA ALA A 163 -15.90 -10.21 15.64
C ALA A 163 -17.30 -10.21 14.99
N LEU A 164 -18.31 -9.69 15.70
CA LEU A 164 -19.67 -9.53 15.18
C LEU A 164 -19.71 -8.62 13.95
N MET A 165 -19.02 -7.48 14.00
CA MET A 165 -18.91 -6.56 12.87
C MET A 165 -18.24 -7.23 11.67
N MET A 166 -17.19 -8.04 11.89
CA MET A 166 -16.52 -8.77 10.82
C MET A 166 -17.46 -9.78 10.14
N VAL A 167 -18.23 -10.55 10.91
CA VAL A 167 -19.21 -11.48 10.36
C VAL A 167 -20.31 -10.73 9.61
N LYS A 168 -20.85 -9.66 10.22
CA LYS A 168 -21.98 -8.92 9.63
C LYS A 168 -21.60 -8.14 8.37
N CYS A 169 -20.44 -7.50 8.35
CA CYS A 169 -20.01 -6.70 7.20
C CYS A 169 -19.54 -7.56 6.03
N ASN A 170 -18.99 -8.76 6.30
CA ASN A 170 -18.50 -9.63 5.24
C ASN A 170 -19.51 -10.69 4.80
N SER A 171 -20.64 -10.87 5.49
CA SER A 171 -21.63 -11.92 5.19
C SER A 171 -21.97 -12.08 3.70
N ASP A 172 -22.11 -10.99 2.95
CA ASP A 172 -22.42 -11.00 1.51
C ASP A 172 -21.28 -11.57 0.64
N ILE A 173 -20.02 -11.42 1.09
CA ILE A 173 -18.83 -11.92 0.38
C ILE A 173 -18.75 -13.44 0.51
N TRP A 174 -19.10 -14.00 1.68
CA TRP A 174 -19.06 -15.44 1.93
C TRP A 174 -20.15 -16.20 1.16
N VAL A 175 -21.33 -15.60 0.99
CA VAL A 175 -22.44 -16.21 0.23
C VAL A 175 -22.09 -16.33 -1.26
N LEU A 176 -21.33 -15.38 -1.81
CA LEU A 176 -20.87 -15.42 -3.21
C LEU A 176 -19.75 -16.45 -3.44
N GLY A 177 -18.98 -16.81 -2.41
CA GLY A 177 -17.94 -17.85 -2.49
C GLY A 177 -18.47 -19.29 -2.53
N LEU A 178 -19.77 -19.50 -2.26
CA LEU A 178 -20.44 -20.80 -2.37
C LEU A 178 -21.14 -21.01 -3.73
N TYR A 179 -21.11 -20.00 -4.60
CA TYR A 179 -21.73 -20.03 -5.94
C TYR A 179 -20.70 -20.03 -7.09
N PHE A 180 -19.41 -20.21 -6.78
CA PHE A 180 -18.33 -20.42 -7.76
C PHE A 180 -17.57 -21.71 -7.48
#